data_AF-A0A662F3E3-F1
#
_entry.id   AF-A0A662F3E3-F1
#
_cell.length_a   1.000
_cell.length_b   1.000
_cell.length_c   1.000
_cell.angle_alpha   90.00
_cell.angle_beta   90.00
_cell.angle_gamma   90.00
#
_symmetry.space_group_name_H-M   'P 1'
#
loop_
_entity.id
_entity.type
_entity.pdbx_description
1 polymer ?
#
loop_
_entity_poly.entity_id
_entity_poly.type
_entity_poly.pdbx_seq_one_letter_code
_entity_poly.pdbx_strand_id
1 'polypeptide(L)'
;MQRGLAVAAAIVLAVSSICVGAANYAIVPWPYGAIVWEQTLPEDAQTITDYATKEAKDVFSFWGLPAPLPPANWAHPVQTSSDAWYQAMLERIQSPSVPITEFTGRDYSLTSGTPVPEANSDEVLILPAPSWNGKRVHPLIIGVYPDQESMNAACGDYSFIGLYGPPISPRELTLEKLTGPSASLIPIISSGSDIILTRTDDWRFVLTHELTHWLTELVCRYEGTDFGSLPPLIREGIADYTAHSLCGDHRRWEAVAAAWAQSGGKLEDVPPPLWYDVGTSVVHYMVERDGKAGLLARLPAFAANWSQEAATIAPGWRASLHDVKLSDSDRTLYEARLERLSLCAWLLDPVLPSAARSLLGKINSGKGDSSDIAQFWNIVAAIPPPPSQDAWARLARREDTFRIVQYQDGDRNGERMARARVEVALRKYREADDWQNYYDWFVTGLRNIIAAWG
;
A
#
# COMPACT_ATOMS: atom_id res chain seq x y z
N MET A 1 -29.41 8.96 21.07
CA MET A 1 -28.57 8.18 22.00
C MET A 1 -28.63 6.68 21.74
N GLN A 2 -29.78 6.01 21.87
CA GLN A 2 -29.86 4.53 21.69
C GLN A 2 -29.48 4.00 20.29
N ARG A 3 -29.67 4.78 19.21
CA ARG A 3 -29.30 4.35 17.85
C ARG A 3 -27.79 4.32 17.57
N GLY A 4 -26.98 5.13 18.26
CA GLY A 4 -25.52 5.12 18.10
C GLY A 4 -24.86 3.92 18.79
N LEU A 5 -25.37 3.57 19.98
CA LEU A 5 -24.96 2.35 20.71
C LEU A 5 -25.31 1.07 19.94
N ALA A 6 -26.46 1.03 19.28
CA ALA A 6 -26.87 -0.13 18.48
C ALA A 6 -25.99 -0.35 17.23
N VAL A 7 -25.48 0.72 16.62
CA VAL A 7 -24.58 0.63 15.45
C VAL A 7 -23.17 0.21 15.87
N ALA A 8 -22.64 0.77 16.96
CA ALA A 8 -21.35 0.34 17.50
C ALA A 8 -21.40 -1.13 17.96
N ALA A 9 -22.47 -1.56 18.65
CA ALA A 9 -22.67 -2.94 19.04
C ALA A 9 -22.86 -3.88 17.84
N ALA A 10 -23.53 -3.45 16.77
CA ALA A 10 -23.71 -4.25 15.56
C ALA A 10 -22.42 -4.40 14.73
N ILE A 11 -21.56 -3.37 14.68
CA ILE A 11 -20.22 -3.47 14.06
C ILE A 11 -19.33 -4.40 14.89
N VAL A 12 -19.37 -4.29 16.22
CA VAL A 12 -18.63 -5.17 17.14
C VAL A 12 -19.13 -6.62 17.07
N LEU A 13 -20.45 -6.85 16.97
CA LEU A 13 -21.05 -8.18 16.82
C LEU A 13 -20.76 -8.83 15.44
N ALA A 14 -20.63 -8.01 14.39
CA ALA A 14 -20.21 -8.49 13.08
C ALA A 14 -18.74 -8.97 13.10
N VAL A 15 -17.87 -8.32 13.88
CA VAL A 15 -16.48 -8.76 14.10
C VAL A 15 -16.43 -10.09 14.88
N SER A 16 -17.31 -10.29 15.87
CA SER A 16 -17.39 -11.57 16.61
C SER A 16 -17.91 -12.76 15.79
N SER A 17 -18.43 -12.55 14.58
CA SER A 17 -18.94 -13.62 13.71
C SER A 17 -17.89 -14.16 12.72
N ILE A 18 -16.67 -13.60 12.71
CA ILE A 18 -15.64 -13.88 11.70
C ILE A 18 -14.85 -15.18 11.98
N CYS A 19 -15.03 -15.82 13.13
CA CYS A 19 -14.28 -17.03 13.49
C CYS A 19 -15.02 -18.32 13.12
N VAL A 20 -15.19 -18.62 11.82
CA VAL A 20 -15.50 -19.99 11.35
C VAL A 20 -14.68 -20.31 10.11
N GLY A 21 -13.38 -20.52 10.34
CA GLY A 21 -12.41 -21.06 9.39
C GLY A 21 -11.07 -21.19 10.12
N ALA A 22 -10.40 -22.34 10.02
CA ALA A 22 -9.13 -22.55 10.71
C ALA A 22 -8.07 -21.60 10.14
N ALA A 23 -7.77 -20.52 10.85
CA ALA A 23 -6.74 -19.58 10.49
C ALA A 23 -5.39 -20.13 10.93
N ASN A 24 -4.45 -20.28 10.00
CA ASN A 24 -3.12 -20.83 10.28
C ASN A 24 -2.05 -19.73 10.36
N TYR A 25 -2.32 -18.62 11.05
CA TYR A 25 -1.32 -17.57 11.23
C TYR A 25 -0.56 -17.70 12.57
N ALA A 26 0.60 -17.07 12.65
CA ALA A 26 1.38 -16.96 13.87
C ALA A 26 1.68 -15.49 14.20
N ILE A 27 1.66 -15.15 15.48
CA ILE A 27 1.93 -13.79 15.96
C ILE A 27 3.26 -13.79 16.70
N VAL A 28 4.14 -12.85 16.34
CA VAL A 28 5.38 -12.56 17.06
C VAL A 28 5.27 -11.16 17.65
N PRO A 29 5.22 -11.03 18.99
CA PRO A 29 5.32 -9.72 19.64
C PRO A 29 6.62 -9.02 19.23
N TRP A 30 6.51 -7.73 18.92
CA TRP A 30 7.61 -6.93 18.39
C TRP A 30 7.70 -5.61 19.15
N PRO A 31 8.88 -4.98 19.34
CA PRO A 31 9.02 -3.78 20.18
C PRO A 31 8.06 -2.63 19.84
N TYR A 32 7.63 -2.53 18.57
CA TYR A 32 6.71 -1.49 18.13
C TYR A 32 5.28 -1.99 17.85
N GLY A 33 4.97 -3.26 18.12
CA GLY A 33 3.66 -3.86 17.89
C GLY A 33 3.73 -5.38 17.72
N ALA A 34 3.40 -5.89 16.53
CA ALA A 34 3.49 -7.32 16.23
C ALA A 34 3.83 -7.59 14.77
N ILE A 35 4.46 -8.73 14.52
CA ILE A 35 4.63 -9.30 13.18
C ILE A 35 3.72 -10.52 13.10
N VAL A 36 2.80 -10.52 12.15
CA VAL A 36 1.80 -11.58 11.95
C VAL A 36 2.11 -12.31 10.65
N TRP A 37 2.32 -13.61 10.75
CA TRP A 37 2.71 -14.49 9.65
C TRP A 37 1.49 -15.26 9.18
N GLU A 38 1.14 -15.23 7.89
CA GLU A 38 -0.06 -15.92 7.38
C GLU A 38 -0.02 -17.45 7.57
N GLN A 39 1.19 -18.00 7.75
CA GLN A 39 1.45 -19.42 7.93
C GLN A 39 2.18 -19.68 9.26
N THR A 40 2.40 -20.95 9.59
CA THR A 40 3.28 -21.36 10.69
C THR A 40 4.64 -20.66 10.58
N LEU A 41 5.21 -20.26 11.73
CA LEU A 41 6.47 -19.52 11.78
C LEU A 41 7.55 -20.21 10.95
N PRO A 42 8.10 -19.55 9.91
CA PRO A 42 9.22 -20.11 9.17
C PRO A 42 10.48 -20.12 10.04
N GLU A 43 11.45 -20.99 9.71
CA GLU A 43 12.70 -21.13 10.46
C GLU A 43 13.50 -19.83 10.58
N ASP A 44 13.34 -18.91 9.61
CA ASP A 44 14.01 -17.61 9.56
C ASP A 44 13.16 -16.45 10.10
N ALA A 45 12.04 -16.72 10.78
CA ALA A 45 11.15 -15.67 11.32
C ALA A 45 11.87 -14.67 12.24
N GLN A 46 12.83 -15.16 13.05
CA GLN A 46 13.63 -14.30 13.92
C GLN A 46 14.51 -13.35 13.11
N THR A 47 15.12 -13.82 12.02
CA THR A 47 15.94 -13.00 11.12
C THR A 47 15.13 -11.83 10.56
N ILE A 48 13.92 -12.10 10.07
CA ILE A 48 13.02 -11.06 9.55
C ILE A 48 12.61 -10.08 10.66
N THR A 49 12.35 -10.57 11.87
CA THR A 49 12.02 -9.73 13.04
C THR A 49 13.18 -8.81 13.42
N ASP A 50 14.41 -9.32 13.41
CA ASP A 50 15.63 -8.56 13.70
C ASP A 50 15.87 -7.48 12.65
N TYR A 51 15.71 -7.82 11.37
CA TYR A 51 15.77 -6.85 10.28
C TYR A 51 14.68 -5.81 10.38
N ALA A 52 13.42 -6.17 10.65
CA ALA A 52 12.34 -5.19 10.82
C ALA A 52 12.65 -4.21 11.95
N THR A 53 13.19 -4.71 13.06
CA THR A 53 13.63 -3.88 14.18
C THR A 53 14.76 -2.93 13.77
N LYS A 54 15.73 -3.42 12.99
CA LYS A 54 16.85 -2.62 12.47
C LYS A 54 16.37 -1.56 11.49
N GLU A 55 15.58 -1.92 10.48
CA GLU A 55 15.08 -1.00 9.46
C GLU A 55 14.19 0.09 10.07
N ALA A 56 13.35 -0.25 11.06
CA ALA A 56 12.60 0.77 11.80
C ALA A 56 13.52 1.76 12.52
N LYS A 57 14.61 1.32 13.14
CA LYS A 57 15.59 2.24 13.76
C LYS A 57 16.32 3.08 12.71
N ASP A 58 16.71 2.46 11.59
CA ASP A 58 17.48 3.11 10.54
C ASP A 58 16.65 4.17 9.81
N VAL A 59 15.35 3.91 9.55
CA VAL A 59 14.43 4.90 8.97
C VAL A 59 14.33 6.14 9.88
N PHE A 60 14.09 5.96 11.17
CA PHE A 60 14.03 7.09 12.10
C PHE A 60 15.37 7.82 12.22
N SER A 61 16.47 7.08 12.36
CA SER A 61 17.81 7.66 12.44
C SER A 61 18.21 8.39 11.15
N PHE A 62 17.78 7.90 9.98
CA PHE A 62 18.03 8.54 8.69
C PHE A 62 17.46 9.94 8.65
N TRP A 63 16.27 10.13 9.21
CA TRP A 63 15.58 11.42 9.34
C TRP A 63 16.00 12.23 10.57
N GLY A 64 16.97 11.76 11.35
CA GLY A 64 17.44 12.44 12.56
C GLY A 64 16.43 12.42 13.71
N LEU A 65 15.53 11.44 13.72
CA LEU A 65 14.47 11.27 14.71
C LEU A 65 14.76 10.05 15.59
N PRO A 66 14.30 10.05 16.86
CA PRO A 66 14.35 8.85 17.68
C PRO A 66 13.25 7.87 17.24
N ALA A 67 13.56 6.58 17.20
CA ALA A 67 12.53 5.55 17.04
C ALA A 67 11.57 5.54 18.25
N PRO A 68 10.31 5.09 18.09
CA PRO A 68 9.40 4.92 19.23
C PRO A 68 10.01 4.03 20.31
N LEU A 69 9.77 4.36 21.57
CA LEU A 69 10.20 3.56 22.72
C LEU A 69 9.21 2.42 22.95
N PRO A 70 9.69 1.17 23.02
CA PRO A 70 8.84 0.03 23.31
C PRO A 70 8.33 0.08 24.76
N PRO A 71 7.10 -0.36 25.02
CA PRO A 71 6.55 -0.45 26.37
C PRO A 71 7.19 -1.62 27.15
N ALA A 72 7.34 -1.53 28.47
CA ALA A 72 8.10 -2.52 29.26
C ALA A 72 7.65 -3.99 29.09
N ASN A 73 6.36 -4.21 28.78
CA ASN A 73 5.75 -5.53 28.59
C ASN A 73 5.61 -5.95 27.11
N TRP A 74 6.29 -5.29 26.17
CA TRP A 74 6.15 -5.57 24.74
C TRP A 74 6.42 -7.04 24.35
N ALA A 75 7.39 -7.68 25.01
CA ALA A 75 7.81 -9.06 24.69
C ALA A 75 6.83 -10.13 25.19
N HIS A 76 6.01 -9.77 26.18
CA HIS A 76 4.98 -10.64 26.76
C HIS A 76 3.68 -9.83 26.92
N PRO A 77 3.00 -9.53 25.80
CA PRO A 77 1.74 -8.81 25.86
C PRO A 77 0.69 -9.62 26.64
N VAL A 78 -0.31 -8.93 27.18
CA VAL A 78 -1.36 -9.60 27.96
C VAL A 78 -2.26 -10.40 27.03
N GLN A 79 -2.54 -11.64 27.39
CA GLN A 79 -3.48 -12.51 26.71
C GLN A 79 -4.77 -12.59 27.53
N THR A 80 -5.92 -12.49 26.87
CA THR A 80 -7.24 -12.55 27.51
C THR A 80 -8.28 -13.08 26.53
N SER A 81 -9.43 -13.58 26.99
CA SER A 81 -10.54 -13.91 26.10
C SER A 81 -11.05 -12.65 25.39
N SER A 82 -11.43 -12.79 24.11
CA SER A 82 -12.08 -11.75 23.32
C SER A 82 -13.29 -11.15 24.06
N ASP A 83 -14.17 -11.98 24.60
CA ASP A 83 -15.33 -11.56 25.39
C ASP A 83 -14.96 -10.66 26.57
N ALA A 84 -13.98 -11.04 27.38
CA ALA A 84 -13.54 -10.23 28.52
C ALA A 84 -12.98 -8.86 28.06
N TRP A 85 -12.24 -8.82 26.95
CA TRP A 85 -11.73 -7.56 26.41
C TRP A 85 -12.87 -6.66 25.92
N TYR A 86 -13.83 -7.22 25.19
CA TYR A 86 -15.00 -6.47 24.70
C TYR A 86 -15.88 -5.96 25.84
N GLN A 87 -16.13 -6.78 26.87
CA GLN A 87 -16.89 -6.33 28.05
C GLN A 87 -16.18 -5.17 28.74
N ALA A 88 -14.86 -5.26 28.96
CA ALA A 88 -14.07 -4.18 29.54
C ALA A 88 -14.11 -2.89 28.69
N MET A 89 -14.06 -3.01 27.36
CA MET A 89 -14.21 -1.89 26.44
C MET A 89 -15.61 -1.25 26.55
N LEU A 90 -16.68 -2.06 26.55
CA LEU A 90 -18.06 -1.59 26.65
C LEU A 90 -18.33 -0.89 27.99
N GLU A 91 -17.89 -1.46 29.11
CA GLU A 91 -17.99 -0.85 30.43
C GLU A 91 -17.33 0.53 30.47
N ARG A 92 -16.16 0.68 29.83
CA ARG A 92 -15.43 1.94 29.79
C ARG A 92 -16.10 2.99 28.91
N ILE A 93 -16.68 2.60 27.77
CA ILE A 93 -17.48 3.49 26.91
C ILE A 93 -18.73 3.98 27.66
N GLN A 94 -19.32 3.12 28.50
CA GLN A 94 -20.51 3.45 29.29
C GLN A 94 -20.19 4.26 30.55
N SER A 95 -18.91 4.45 30.90
CA SER A 95 -18.52 5.22 32.07
C SER A 95 -18.76 6.73 31.85
N PRO A 96 -19.48 7.41 32.77
CA PRO A 96 -19.84 8.83 32.65
C PRO A 96 -18.65 9.80 32.71
N SER A 97 -17.44 9.31 33.01
CA SER A 97 -16.21 10.10 33.10
C SER A 97 -15.47 10.27 31.76
N VAL A 98 -15.93 9.63 30.67
CA VAL A 98 -15.27 9.72 29.36
C VAL A 98 -16.15 10.52 28.39
N PRO A 99 -15.70 11.69 27.90
CA PRO A 99 -16.43 12.42 26.87
C PRO A 99 -16.58 11.56 25.61
N ILE A 100 -17.82 11.22 25.24
CA ILE A 100 -18.13 10.40 24.05
C ILE A 100 -17.59 11.04 22.75
N THR A 101 -17.37 12.36 22.75
CA THR A 101 -16.80 13.12 21.62
C THR A 101 -15.31 12.83 21.35
N GLU A 102 -14.60 12.18 22.28
CA GLU A 102 -13.19 11.76 22.12
C GLU A 102 -13.06 10.25 21.86
N PHE A 103 -14.16 9.52 21.71
CA PHE A 103 -14.12 8.07 21.53
C PHE A 103 -14.17 7.71 20.04
N THR A 104 -13.08 7.99 19.33
CA THR A 104 -12.77 7.18 18.15
C THR A 104 -12.16 5.87 18.66
N GLY A 105 -12.44 4.71 18.05
CA GLY A 105 -11.83 3.43 18.49
C GLY A 105 -10.30 3.45 18.57
N ARG A 106 -9.66 4.47 17.97
CA ARG A 106 -8.23 4.76 18.06
C ARG A 106 -7.79 5.24 19.45
N ASP A 107 -8.53 6.11 20.13
CA ASP A 107 -8.10 6.65 21.43
C ASP A 107 -8.12 5.58 22.55
N TYR A 108 -9.01 4.59 22.42
CA TYR A 108 -9.04 3.45 23.34
C TYR A 108 -7.83 2.52 23.18
N SER A 109 -7.42 2.21 21.94
CA SER A 109 -6.29 1.29 21.72
C SER A 109 -4.96 1.89 22.18
N LEU A 110 -4.81 3.22 22.13
CA LEU A 110 -3.65 3.90 22.73
C LEU A 110 -3.58 3.77 24.26
N THR A 111 -4.73 3.70 24.94
CA THR A 111 -4.76 3.63 26.41
C THR A 111 -4.76 2.21 26.95
N SER A 112 -5.48 1.30 26.27
CA SER A 112 -5.80 -0.06 26.76
C SER A 112 -5.17 -1.17 25.92
N GLY A 113 -4.42 -0.82 24.88
CA GLY A 113 -3.78 -1.73 23.95
C GLY A 113 -4.67 -2.10 22.75
N THR A 114 -4.03 -2.56 21.67
CA THR A 114 -4.71 -3.02 20.45
C THR A 114 -4.90 -4.53 20.53
N PRO A 115 -6.14 -5.05 20.47
CA PRO A 115 -6.37 -6.49 20.46
C PRO A 115 -5.98 -7.07 19.09
N VAL A 116 -5.23 -8.16 19.12
CA VAL A 116 -4.94 -9.01 17.96
C VAL A 116 -5.47 -10.40 18.27
N PRO A 117 -6.46 -10.91 17.51
CA PRO A 117 -7.01 -12.25 17.75
C PRO A 117 -5.91 -13.30 17.58
N GLU A 118 -5.95 -14.35 18.39
CA GLU A 118 -5.07 -15.51 18.22
C GLU A 118 -5.66 -16.51 17.23
N ALA A 119 -4.77 -17.24 16.54
CA ALA A 119 -5.18 -18.21 15.54
C ALA A 119 -5.86 -19.42 16.20
N ASN A 120 -7.05 -19.79 15.72
CA ASN A 120 -7.84 -20.93 16.23
C ASN A 120 -8.16 -20.85 17.74
N SER A 121 -8.25 -19.64 18.30
CA SER A 121 -8.55 -19.39 19.71
C SER A 121 -9.61 -18.28 19.84
N ASP A 122 -10.39 -18.33 20.91
CA ASP A 122 -11.27 -17.25 21.38
C ASP A 122 -10.51 -16.16 22.16
N GLU A 123 -9.19 -16.32 22.30
CA GLU A 123 -8.29 -15.37 22.95
C GLU A 123 -7.77 -14.28 22.00
N VAL A 124 -7.41 -13.16 22.62
CA VAL A 124 -6.79 -12.00 21.99
C VAL A 124 -5.49 -11.64 22.72
N LEU A 125 -4.47 -11.30 21.94
CA LEU A 125 -3.23 -10.71 22.41
C LEU A 125 -3.38 -9.18 22.44
N ILE A 126 -3.19 -8.57 23.60
CA ILE A 126 -3.35 -7.12 23.77
C ILE A 126 -2.00 -6.43 23.60
N LEU A 127 -1.77 -5.88 22.40
CA LEU A 127 -0.54 -5.18 22.05
C LEU A 127 -0.46 -3.84 22.80
N PRO A 128 0.57 -3.65 23.66
CA PRO A 128 0.76 -2.38 24.33
C PRO A 128 1.22 -1.30 23.34
N ALA A 129 0.71 -0.08 23.51
CA ALA A 129 1.08 1.06 22.67
C ALA A 129 2.52 1.52 22.96
N PRO A 130 3.41 1.61 21.94
CA PRO A 130 4.70 2.26 22.10
C PRO A 130 4.55 3.77 22.32
N SER A 131 5.64 4.42 22.72
CA SER A 131 5.66 5.87 22.96
C SER A 131 6.64 6.60 22.06
N TRP A 132 6.27 7.75 21.53
CA TRP A 132 7.11 8.59 20.70
C TRP A 132 6.93 10.05 21.11
N ASN A 133 8.06 10.74 21.37
CA ASN A 133 8.07 12.11 21.91
C ASN A 133 7.12 12.32 23.12
N GLY A 134 7.10 11.35 24.05
CA GLY A 134 6.27 11.40 25.26
C GLY A 134 4.78 11.13 25.06
N LYS A 135 4.33 10.87 23.82
CA LYS A 135 2.94 10.50 23.50
C LYS A 135 2.86 9.01 23.15
N ARG A 136 1.74 8.38 23.45
CA ARG A 136 1.48 7.00 22.99
C ARG A 136 1.13 7.03 21.50
N VAL A 137 1.62 6.05 20.76
CA VAL A 137 1.32 5.85 19.34
C VAL A 137 0.75 4.46 19.13
N HIS A 138 0.01 4.27 18.03
CA HIS A 138 -0.57 2.96 17.74
C HIS A 138 0.54 1.94 17.54
N PRO A 139 0.39 0.71 18.07
CA PRO A 139 1.28 -0.37 17.72
C PRO A 139 1.17 -0.65 16.22
N LEU A 140 2.30 -0.90 15.59
CA LEU A 140 2.42 -1.23 14.18
C LEU A 140 2.26 -2.74 14.00
N ILE A 141 1.34 -3.16 13.13
CA ILE A 141 1.15 -4.57 12.77
C ILE A 141 1.78 -4.79 11.40
N ILE A 142 2.74 -5.72 11.30
CA ILE A 142 3.35 -6.12 10.04
C ILE A 142 2.80 -7.49 9.63
N GLY A 143 1.95 -7.53 8.62
CA GLY A 143 1.46 -8.77 8.01
C GLY A 143 2.46 -9.31 6.99
N VAL A 144 2.96 -10.52 7.18
CA VAL A 144 3.93 -11.16 6.28
C VAL A 144 3.30 -12.36 5.59
N TYR A 145 3.20 -12.25 4.26
CA TYR A 145 2.68 -13.28 3.38
C TYR A 145 3.81 -14.09 2.73
N PRO A 146 3.61 -15.40 2.48
CA PRO A 146 4.62 -16.26 1.89
C PRO A 146 4.97 -15.84 0.45
N ASP A 147 3.98 -15.33 -0.30
CA ASP A 147 4.14 -14.92 -1.68
C ASP A 147 3.13 -13.81 -2.06
N GLN A 148 3.39 -13.13 -3.18
CA GLN A 148 2.59 -12.00 -3.64
C GLN A 148 1.17 -12.39 -4.08
N GLU A 149 0.95 -13.59 -4.60
CA GLU A 149 -0.39 -14.03 -5.00
C GLU A 149 -1.27 -14.24 -3.77
N SER A 150 -0.74 -14.87 -2.72
CA SER A 150 -1.42 -15.05 -1.43
C SER A 150 -1.74 -13.70 -0.77
N MET A 151 -0.78 -12.77 -0.76
CA MET A 151 -0.98 -11.40 -0.27
C MET A 151 -2.10 -10.67 -1.02
N ASN A 152 -2.04 -10.68 -2.36
CA ASN A 152 -3.00 -10.00 -3.19
C ASN A 152 -4.38 -10.62 -3.03
N ALA A 153 -4.47 -11.96 -3.05
CA ALA A 153 -5.73 -12.68 -2.83
C ALA A 153 -6.37 -12.32 -1.48
N ALA A 154 -5.56 -12.21 -0.42
CA ALA A 154 -6.05 -11.72 0.85
C ALA A 154 -6.60 -10.30 0.69
N CYS A 155 -5.84 -9.34 0.17
CA CYS A 155 -6.38 -7.99 0.03
C CYS A 155 -7.19 -7.79 -1.26
N GLY A 156 -8.07 -8.72 -1.63
CA GLY A 156 -9.08 -8.52 -2.67
C GLY A 156 -8.59 -8.62 -4.12
N ASP A 157 -7.47 -9.32 -4.35
CA ASP A 157 -6.80 -9.54 -5.64
C ASP A 157 -6.32 -8.26 -6.35
N TYR A 158 -5.95 -7.24 -5.55
CA TYR A 158 -5.33 -6.02 -6.05
C TYR A 158 -3.82 -6.16 -6.23
N SER A 159 -3.24 -5.35 -7.12
CA SER A 159 -1.79 -5.33 -7.32
C SER A 159 -1.12 -4.39 -6.32
N PHE A 160 -0.48 -4.94 -5.30
CA PHE A 160 0.47 -4.22 -4.44
C PHE A 160 1.69 -5.12 -4.19
N ILE A 161 2.80 -4.50 -3.80
CA ILE A 161 4.07 -5.19 -3.46
C ILE A 161 4.37 -4.99 -1.96
N GLY A 162 3.92 -3.85 -1.41
CA GLY A 162 3.68 -3.59 0.00
C GLY A 162 2.58 -2.53 0.14
N LEU A 163 2.11 -2.35 1.37
CA LEU A 163 1.06 -1.36 1.67
C LEU A 163 1.16 -0.87 3.11
N TYR A 164 1.12 0.45 3.29
CA TYR A 164 0.92 1.10 4.58
C TYR A 164 -0.51 1.61 4.75
N GLY A 165 -1.10 1.33 5.90
CA GLY A 165 -2.46 1.73 6.26
C GLY A 165 -3.51 0.66 5.97
N PRO A 166 -4.79 0.92 6.27
CA PRO A 166 -5.83 -0.08 6.16
C PRO A 166 -5.95 -0.54 4.69
N PRO A 167 -5.92 -1.86 4.42
CA PRO A 167 -5.75 -2.37 3.07
C PRO A 167 -6.83 -1.90 2.11
N ILE A 168 -8.05 -1.72 2.63
CA ILE A 168 -9.25 -1.39 1.89
C ILE A 168 -10.23 -0.80 2.91
N SER A 169 -11.01 0.22 2.55
CA SER A 169 -12.16 0.64 3.38
C SER A 169 -13.05 -0.57 3.65
N PRO A 170 -13.48 -0.84 4.90
CA PRO A 170 -14.42 -1.94 5.22
C PRO A 170 -15.73 -1.92 4.40
N ARG A 171 -16.02 -0.81 3.71
CA ARG A 171 -17.15 -0.69 2.77
C ARG A 171 -16.96 -1.43 1.45
N GLU A 172 -15.73 -1.73 1.04
CA GLU A 172 -15.39 -2.30 -0.27
C GLU A 172 -15.13 -3.81 -0.22
N LEU A 173 -14.83 -4.34 0.97
CA LEU A 173 -14.87 -5.77 1.22
C LEU A 173 -16.33 -6.18 1.45
N THR A 174 -16.92 -6.93 0.52
CA THR A 174 -18.23 -7.54 0.77
C THR A 174 -18.12 -8.47 1.99
N LEU A 175 -19.18 -8.54 2.79
CA LEU A 175 -19.25 -9.43 3.97
C LEU A 175 -18.83 -10.87 3.60
N GLU A 176 -19.15 -11.30 2.39
CA GLU A 176 -18.81 -12.61 1.80
C GLU A 176 -17.29 -12.81 1.58
N LYS A 177 -16.53 -11.75 1.25
CA LYS A 177 -15.06 -11.77 1.15
C LYS A 177 -14.39 -11.75 2.54
N LEU A 178 -15.05 -11.15 3.54
CA LEU A 178 -14.59 -11.16 4.94
C LEU A 178 -14.86 -12.49 5.66
N THR A 179 -15.86 -13.27 5.21
CA THR A 179 -16.28 -14.54 5.83
C THR A 179 -15.97 -15.76 4.96
N GLY A 180 -15.13 -15.63 3.94
CA GLY A 180 -14.70 -16.73 3.09
C GLY A 180 -13.78 -17.72 3.81
N PRO A 181 -13.62 -18.96 3.31
CA PRO A 181 -12.86 -20.03 3.98
C PRO A 181 -11.34 -19.78 4.07
N SER A 182 -10.80 -18.75 3.42
CA SER A 182 -9.45 -18.25 3.70
C SER A 182 -9.53 -17.31 4.91
N ALA A 183 -9.25 -17.85 6.08
CA ALA A 183 -9.13 -17.05 7.30
C ALA A 183 -7.93 -16.09 7.15
N SER A 184 -8.22 -14.91 6.59
CA SER A 184 -7.24 -13.96 6.13
C SER A 184 -6.74 -13.10 7.27
N LEU A 185 -5.51 -12.59 7.17
CA LEU A 185 -4.96 -11.61 8.12
C LEU A 185 -5.67 -10.25 8.05
N ILE A 186 -6.54 -10.02 7.06
CA ILE A 186 -7.18 -8.73 6.78
C ILE A 186 -7.94 -8.16 7.98
N PRO A 187 -8.75 -8.94 8.74
CA PRO A 187 -9.46 -8.38 9.89
C PRO A 187 -8.49 -7.84 10.95
N ILE A 188 -7.30 -8.43 11.07
CA ILE A 188 -6.23 -7.99 11.98
C ILE A 188 -5.58 -6.69 11.46
N ILE A 189 -5.23 -6.67 10.17
CA ILE A 189 -4.53 -5.58 9.45
C ILE A 189 -5.50 -4.44 9.04
N SER A 190 -6.76 -4.46 9.48
CA SER A 190 -7.76 -3.42 9.15
C SER A 190 -7.98 -2.41 10.27
N SER A 191 -7.23 -2.52 11.36
CA SER A 191 -7.53 -1.84 12.63
C SER A 191 -6.62 -0.65 12.95
N GLY A 192 -5.55 -0.38 12.19
CA GLY A 192 -4.59 0.66 12.57
C GLY A 192 -3.53 1.09 11.54
N SER A 193 -2.34 1.37 12.06
CA SER A 193 -1.12 1.62 11.29
C SER A 193 -0.53 0.25 10.97
N ASP A 194 -0.78 -0.22 9.75
CA ASP A 194 -0.51 -1.59 9.35
C ASP A 194 0.44 -1.60 8.15
N ILE A 195 1.35 -2.57 8.09
CA ILE A 195 2.23 -2.81 6.94
C ILE A 195 1.94 -4.20 6.42
N ILE A 196 1.76 -4.32 5.10
CA ILE A 196 1.62 -5.61 4.43
C ILE A 196 2.86 -5.85 3.58
N LEU A 197 3.47 -7.04 3.75
CA LEU A 197 4.68 -7.45 3.05
C LEU A 197 4.56 -8.85 2.46
N THR A 198 5.37 -9.08 1.44
CA THR A 198 5.64 -10.40 0.88
C THR A 198 7.11 -10.74 1.03
N ARG A 199 7.41 -12.04 1.11
CA ARG A 199 8.79 -12.55 1.10
C ARG A 199 9.39 -12.58 -0.30
N THR A 200 9.40 -11.44 -0.98
CA THR A 200 10.07 -11.25 -2.28
C THR A 200 11.54 -10.84 -2.08
N ASP A 201 12.40 -10.94 -3.10
CA ASP A 201 13.82 -10.58 -2.97
C ASP A 201 14.03 -9.11 -2.55
N ASP A 202 13.08 -8.23 -2.87
CA ASP A 202 13.12 -6.80 -2.55
C ASP A 202 12.35 -6.42 -1.27
N TRP A 203 11.95 -7.40 -0.44
CA TRP A 203 11.13 -7.18 0.76
C TRP A 203 11.72 -6.11 1.71
N ARG A 204 13.05 -6.02 1.79
CA ARG A 204 13.73 -5.02 2.63
C ARG A 204 13.47 -3.61 2.13
N PHE A 205 13.56 -3.38 0.82
CA PHE A 205 13.26 -2.07 0.22
C PHE A 205 11.81 -1.67 0.51
N VAL A 206 10.88 -2.60 0.27
CA VAL A 206 9.44 -2.39 0.53
C VAL A 206 9.19 -2.10 2.00
N LEU A 207 9.77 -2.86 2.92
CA LEU A 207 9.63 -2.62 4.35
C LEU A 207 10.16 -1.24 4.75
N THR A 208 11.33 -0.83 4.23
CA THR A 208 11.87 0.52 4.49
C THR A 208 10.95 1.61 3.94
N HIS A 209 10.34 1.41 2.76
CA HIS A 209 9.34 2.30 2.18
C HIS A 209 8.12 2.45 3.11
N GLU A 210 7.48 1.35 3.48
CA GLU A 210 6.26 1.38 4.31
C GLU A 210 6.53 1.87 5.74
N LEU A 211 7.69 1.55 6.33
CA LEU A 211 8.11 2.12 7.62
C LEU A 211 8.31 3.64 7.56
N THR A 212 8.66 4.17 6.39
CA THR A 212 8.80 5.62 6.21
C THR A 212 7.44 6.31 6.14
N HIS A 213 6.41 5.65 5.60
CA HIS A 213 5.03 6.15 5.74
C HIS A 213 4.61 6.20 7.21
N TRP A 214 4.92 5.17 8.00
CA TRP A 214 4.68 5.19 9.44
C TRP A 214 5.39 6.35 10.15
N LEU A 215 6.68 6.56 9.88
CA LEU A 215 7.43 7.71 10.40
C LEU A 215 6.77 9.04 10.03
N THR A 216 6.40 9.19 8.74
CA THR A 216 5.81 10.43 8.23
C THR A 216 4.47 10.69 8.88
N GLU A 217 3.64 9.67 9.07
CA GLU A 217 2.38 9.81 9.80
C GLU A 217 2.61 10.26 11.25
N LEU A 218 3.59 9.69 11.96
CA LEU A 218 3.90 10.11 13.33
C LEU A 218 4.35 11.57 13.37
N VAL A 219 5.22 12.01 12.45
CA VAL A 219 5.64 13.42 12.34
C VAL A 219 4.44 14.33 12.09
N CYS A 220 3.59 14.00 11.11
CA CYS A 220 2.37 14.76 10.81
C CYS A 220 1.48 14.90 12.05
N ARG A 221 1.18 13.79 12.73
CA ARG A 221 0.37 13.80 13.96
C ARG A 221 0.98 14.66 15.06
N TYR A 222 2.30 14.63 15.23
CA TYR A 222 2.99 15.45 16.22
C TYR A 222 2.89 16.96 15.91
N GLU A 223 2.99 17.32 14.63
CA GLU A 223 2.85 18.69 14.11
C GLU A 223 1.38 19.12 13.91
N GLY A 224 0.40 18.31 14.35
CA GLY A 224 -1.03 18.63 14.21
C GLY A 224 -1.54 18.65 12.77
N THR A 225 -0.84 17.95 11.87
CA THR A 225 -1.18 17.82 10.45
C THR A 225 -1.73 16.41 10.17
N ASP A 226 -2.72 16.30 9.29
CA ASP A 226 -3.21 15.00 8.85
C ASP A 226 -2.31 14.43 7.73
N PHE A 227 -1.87 13.18 7.90
CA PHE A 227 -1.05 12.48 6.91
C PHE A 227 -1.80 12.27 5.59
N GLY A 228 -3.11 12.03 5.65
CA GLY A 228 -3.97 11.87 4.47
C GLY A 228 -4.02 13.12 3.60
N SER A 229 -3.82 14.29 4.20
CA SER A 229 -3.84 15.61 3.55
C SER A 229 -2.53 15.95 2.81
N LEU A 230 -1.45 15.18 3.02
CA LEU A 230 -0.23 15.36 2.22
C LEU A 230 -0.47 14.91 0.76
N PRO A 231 0.06 15.65 -0.23
CA PRO A 231 -0.05 15.25 -1.63
C PRO A 231 0.65 13.89 -1.86
N PRO A 232 0.06 12.95 -2.61
CA PRO A 232 0.61 11.60 -2.81
C PRO A 232 2.07 11.62 -3.30
N LEU A 233 2.40 12.56 -4.21
CA LEU A 233 3.76 12.77 -4.70
C LEU A 233 4.79 12.94 -3.56
N ILE A 234 4.46 13.67 -2.51
CA ILE A 234 5.36 13.91 -1.37
C ILE A 234 5.39 12.70 -0.45
N ARG A 235 4.24 12.06 -0.18
CA ARG A 235 4.19 10.85 0.65
C ARG A 235 5.05 9.75 0.07
N GLU A 236 4.79 9.37 -1.18
CA GLU A 236 5.57 8.33 -1.86
C GLU A 236 7.02 8.75 -2.07
N GLY A 237 7.27 10.02 -2.39
CA GLY A 237 8.63 10.53 -2.58
C GLY A 237 9.50 10.46 -1.33
N ILE A 238 8.95 10.72 -0.14
CA ILE A 238 9.69 10.62 1.13
C ILE A 238 10.03 9.16 1.42
N ALA A 239 9.05 8.28 1.23
CA ALA A 239 9.20 6.85 1.44
C ALA A 239 10.24 6.22 0.51
N ASP A 240 10.12 6.49 -0.79
CA ASP A 240 10.96 5.90 -1.82
C ASP A 240 12.38 6.49 -1.80
N TYR A 241 12.54 7.80 -1.53
CA TYR A 241 13.84 8.42 -1.27
C TYR A 241 14.58 7.75 -0.09
N THR A 242 13.85 7.44 0.99
CA THR A 242 14.42 6.80 2.18
C THR A 242 14.83 5.35 1.87
N ALA A 243 13.96 4.59 1.20
CA ALA A 243 14.23 3.23 0.79
C ALA A 243 15.46 3.14 -0.13
N HIS A 244 15.54 3.98 -1.16
CA HIS A 244 16.70 4.10 -2.05
C HIS A 244 17.99 4.46 -1.29
N SER A 245 17.90 5.38 -0.34
CA SER A 245 19.07 5.83 0.43
C SER A 245 19.61 4.77 1.39
N LEU A 246 18.74 3.96 1.99
CA LEU A 246 19.13 2.93 2.98
C LEU A 246 19.40 1.55 2.38
N CYS A 247 18.82 1.25 1.22
CA CYS A 247 18.98 -0.04 0.53
C CYS A 247 20.01 -0.02 -0.61
N GLY A 248 20.53 1.15 -1.00
CA GLY A 248 21.67 1.26 -1.92
C GLY A 248 21.33 1.20 -3.41
N ASP A 249 20.08 1.44 -3.80
CA ASP A 249 19.71 1.63 -5.21
C ASP A 249 19.72 3.14 -5.50
N HIS A 250 20.77 3.61 -6.19
CA HIS A 250 20.95 5.03 -6.41
C HIS A 250 20.52 5.44 -7.83
N ARG A 251 19.46 6.25 -7.87
CA ARG A 251 19.08 7.17 -8.97
C ARG A 251 18.38 6.60 -10.22
N ARG A 252 17.78 5.40 -10.16
CA ARG A 252 16.90 4.94 -11.26
C ARG A 252 15.74 5.89 -11.56
N TRP A 253 15.27 6.62 -10.55
CA TRP A 253 14.25 7.64 -10.65
C TRP A 253 14.68 8.92 -11.40
N GLU A 254 15.99 9.22 -11.49
CA GLU A 254 16.49 10.50 -12.00
C GLU A 254 16.16 10.70 -13.48
N ALA A 255 16.26 9.64 -14.27
CA ALA A 255 15.94 9.65 -15.69
C ALA A 255 14.44 9.88 -15.94
N VAL A 256 13.57 9.19 -15.20
CA VAL A 256 12.11 9.35 -15.32
C VAL A 256 11.67 10.74 -14.87
N ALA A 257 12.22 11.24 -13.76
CA ALA A 257 11.94 12.59 -13.27
C ALA A 257 12.43 13.67 -14.24
N ALA A 258 13.62 13.51 -14.83
CA ALA A 258 14.14 14.42 -15.84
C ALA A 258 13.29 14.40 -17.13
N ALA A 259 12.80 13.23 -17.55
CA ALA A 259 11.87 13.12 -18.67
C ALA A 259 10.56 13.89 -18.43
N TRP A 260 9.97 13.76 -17.23
CA TRP A 260 8.80 14.54 -16.81
C TRP A 260 9.09 16.06 -16.76
N ALA A 261 10.25 16.45 -16.23
CA ALA A 261 10.65 17.85 -16.18
C ALA A 261 10.81 18.46 -17.58
N GLN A 262 11.46 17.73 -18.50
CA GLN A 262 11.71 18.16 -19.89
C GLN A 262 10.45 18.16 -20.76
N SER A 263 9.44 17.34 -20.45
CA SER A 263 8.14 17.35 -21.15
C SER A 263 7.26 18.56 -20.78
N GLY A 264 7.68 19.37 -19.80
CA GLY A 264 6.91 20.51 -19.30
C GLY A 264 5.87 20.14 -18.23
N GLY A 265 5.90 18.91 -17.73
CA GLY A 265 5.00 18.43 -16.68
C GLY A 265 5.09 19.26 -15.40
N LYS A 266 3.95 19.49 -14.74
CA LYS A 266 3.86 20.24 -13.46
C LYS A 266 3.88 19.28 -12.27
N LEU A 267 4.36 19.76 -11.12
CA LEU A 267 4.37 18.96 -9.88
C LEU A 267 2.96 18.72 -9.30
N GLU A 268 1.99 19.56 -9.65
CA GLU A 268 0.58 19.37 -9.25
C GLU A 268 -0.12 18.28 -10.07
N ASP A 269 0.35 18.05 -11.30
CA ASP A 269 -0.31 17.21 -12.29
C ASP A 269 0.47 15.90 -12.53
N VAL A 270 1.34 15.50 -11.60
CA VAL A 270 2.12 14.26 -11.75
C VAL A 270 1.16 13.07 -11.71
N PRO A 271 1.12 12.24 -12.75
CA PRO A 271 0.22 11.10 -12.80
C PRO A 271 0.69 10.02 -11.80
N PRO A 272 -0.24 9.23 -11.23
CA PRO A 272 0.06 8.21 -10.22
C PRO A 272 1.22 7.26 -10.53
N PRO A 273 1.40 6.79 -11.79
CA PRO A 273 2.52 5.91 -12.12
C PRO A 273 3.91 6.54 -11.95
N LEU A 274 3.99 7.87 -11.90
CA LEU A 274 5.23 8.63 -11.77
C LEU A 274 5.45 9.20 -10.36
N TRP A 275 4.53 8.97 -9.40
CA TRP A 275 4.64 9.53 -8.05
C TRP A 275 5.93 9.12 -7.34
N TYR A 276 6.37 7.87 -7.51
CA TYR A 276 7.61 7.38 -6.92
C TYR A 276 8.84 8.09 -7.52
N ASP A 277 9.02 8.02 -8.84
CA ASP A 277 10.23 8.56 -9.48
C ASP A 277 10.33 10.09 -9.35
N VAL A 278 9.23 10.80 -9.67
CA VAL A 278 9.19 12.27 -9.59
C VAL A 278 9.20 12.72 -8.13
N GLY A 279 8.47 12.03 -7.24
CA GLY A 279 8.42 12.35 -5.83
C GLY A 279 9.78 12.21 -5.17
N THR A 280 10.49 11.10 -5.42
CA THR A 280 11.85 10.86 -4.93
C THR A 280 12.82 11.92 -5.42
N SER A 281 12.71 12.32 -6.69
CA SER A 281 13.52 13.42 -7.25
C SER A 281 13.26 14.76 -6.55
N VAL A 282 11.99 15.10 -6.31
CA VAL A 282 11.59 16.33 -5.61
C VAL A 282 12.08 16.33 -4.16
N VAL A 283 11.95 15.20 -3.46
CA VAL A 283 12.44 15.02 -2.08
C VAL A 283 13.96 15.13 -2.03
N HIS A 284 14.67 14.46 -2.93
CA HIS A 284 16.13 14.57 -3.04
C HIS A 284 16.55 16.04 -3.23
N TYR A 285 15.93 16.77 -4.16
CA TYR A 285 16.20 18.20 -4.35
C TYR A 285 15.96 19.02 -3.07
N MET A 286 14.84 18.80 -2.38
CA MET A 286 14.53 19.52 -1.14
C MET A 286 15.48 19.17 0.01
N VAL A 287 15.91 17.91 0.12
CA VAL A 287 16.91 17.49 1.12
C VAL A 287 18.27 18.14 0.85
N GLU A 288 18.70 18.21 -0.40
CA GLU A 288 19.95 18.90 -0.76
C GLU A 288 19.87 20.41 -0.47
N ARG A 289 18.71 21.03 -0.69
CA ARG A 289 18.51 22.47 -0.50
C ARG A 289 18.32 22.88 0.96
N ASP A 290 17.44 22.18 1.67
CA ASP A 290 16.93 22.58 2.99
C ASP A 290 17.38 21.64 4.12
N GLY A 291 18.00 20.51 3.79
CA GLY A 291 18.27 19.42 4.72
C GLY A 291 17.01 18.64 5.10
N LYS A 292 17.21 17.45 5.69
CA LYS A 292 16.11 16.55 6.10
C LYS A 292 15.16 17.20 7.12
N ALA A 293 15.71 17.88 8.12
CA ALA A 293 14.92 18.59 9.13
C ALA A 293 14.11 19.75 8.52
N GLY A 294 14.69 20.47 7.55
CA GLY A 294 14.00 21.53 6.82
C GLY A 294 12.82 20.99 6.00
N LEU A 295 12.98 19.84 5.35
CA LEU A 295 11.90 19.16 4.64
C LEU A 295 10.76 18.75 5.59
N LEU A 296 11.07 18.10 6.72
CA LEU A 296 10.06 17.65 7.68
C LEU A 296 9.26 18.83 8.26
N ALA A 297 9.91 19.97 8.52
CA ALA A 297 9.25 21.19 8.98
C ALA A 297 8.27 21.79 7.96
N ARG A 298 8.35 21.40 6.68
CA ARG A 298 7.45 21.87 5.61
C ARG A 298 6.23 20.99 5.38
N LEU A 299 6.13 19.82 6.02
CA LEU A 299 4.96 18.93 5.86
C LEU A 299 3.61 19.65 6.12
N PRO A 300 3.45 20.50 7.16
CA PRO A 300 2.20 21.23 7.35
C PRO A 300 1.85 22.16 6.18
N ALA A 301 2.85 22.79 5.56
CA ALA A 301 2.65 23.66 4.40
C ALA A 301 2.23 22.87 3.15
N PHE A 302 2.83 21.69 2.93
CA PHE A 302 2.43 20.80 1.84
C PHE A 302 0.99 20.33 1.98
N ALA A 303 0.56 19.98 3.19
CA ALA A 303 -0.82 19.58 3.46
C ALA A 303 -1.82 20.73 3.30
N ALA A 304 -1.43 21.95 3.69
CA ALA A 304 -2.32 23.11 3.65
C ALA A 304 -2.48 23.72 2.24
N ASN A 305 -1.40 23.76 1.43
CA ASN A 305 -1.44 24.44 0.13
C ASN A 305 -0.40 23.87 -0.86
N TRP A 306 -0.62 22.64 -1.31
CA TRP A 306 0.29 21.97 -2.24
C TRP A 306 0.56 22.79 -3.51
N SER A 307 -0.44 23.41 -4.14
CA SER A 307 -0.24 24.16 -5.38
C SER A 307 0.77 25.29 -5.25
N GLN A 308 0.68 26.06 -4.15
CA GLN A 308 1.65 27.14 -3.90
C GLN A 308 3.06 26.59 -3.63
N GLU A 309 3.17 25.53 -2.85
CA GLU A 309 4.45 24.89 -2.53
C GLU A 309 5.11 24.29 -3.79
N ALA A 310 4.32 23.58 -4.60
CA ALA A 310 4.71 23.01 -5.88
C ALA A 310 5.23 24.09 -6.84
N ALA A 311 4.51 25.21 -6.98
CA ALA A 311 4.95 26.34 -7.81
C ALA A 311 6.28 26.96 -7.33
N THR A 312 6.52 26.98 -6.02
CA THR A 312 7.75 27.49 -5.42
C THR A 312 8.93 26.53 -5.61
N ILE A 313 8.69 25.22 -5.53
CA ILE A 313 9.73 24.19 -5.67
C ILE A 313 10.12 23.98 -7.14
N ALA A 314 9.14 24.00 -8.05
CA ALA A 314 9.32 23.54 -9.42
C ALA A 314 10.44 24.22 -10.21
N PRO A 315 10.70 25.54 -10.13
CA PRO A 315 11.79 26.17 -10.88
C PRO A 315 13.16 25.63 -10.49
N GLY A 316 13.42 25.52 -9.20
CA GLY A 316 14.72 25.03 -8.69
C GLY A 316 14.90 23.54 -8.89
N TRP A 317 13.84 22.75 -8.69
CA TRP A 317 13.84 21.31 -8.99
C TRP A 317 14.11 21.05 -10.49
N ARG A 318 13.43 21.74 -11.40
CA ARG A 318 13.71 21.60 -12.85
C ARG A 318 15.13 22.00 -13.22
N ALA A 319 15.64 23.09 -12.63
CA ALA A 319 17.03 23.50 -12.86
C ALA A 319 18.03 22.42 -12.40
N SER A 320 17.74 21.71 -11.29
CA SER A 320 18.60 20.62 -10.82
C SER A 320 18.66 19.41 -11.76
N LEU A 321 17.67 19.27 -12.65
CA LEU A 321 17.58 18.18 -13.64
C LEU A 321 17.98 18.61 -15.06
N HIS A 322 18.33 19.88 -15.27
CA HIS A 322 18.55 20.44 -16.61
C HIS A 322 19.67 19.73 -17.38
N ASP A 323 20.73 19.32 -16.68
CA ASP A 323 21.91 18.72 -17.31
C ASP A 323 21.82 17.19 -17.43
N VAL A 324 20.71 16.59 -17.00
CA VAL A 324 20.47 15.15 -17.15
C VAL A 324 20.21 14.83 -18.63
N LYS A 325 21.19 14.18 -19.26
CA LYS A 325 21.09 13.73 -20.64
C LYS A 325 20.32 12.41 -20.72
N LEU A 326 19.10 12.48 -21.24
CA LEU A 326 18.26 11.31 -21.45
C LEU A 326 18.67 10.57 -22.72
N SER A 327 18.91 9.28 -22.59
CA SER A 327 19.02 8.34 -23.71
C SER A 327 17.64 7.96 -24.25
N ASP A 328 17.60 7.28 -25.39
CA ASP A 328 16.33 6.75 -25.94
C ASP A 328 15.72 5.69 -25.01
N SER A 329 16.55 4.91 -24.30
CA SER A 329 16.06 3.90 -23.36
C SER A 329 15.48 4.52 -22.09
N ASP A 330 15.98 5.67 -21.65
CA ASP A 330 15.39 6.44 -20.54
C ASP A 330 13.99 6.97 -20.90
N ARG A 331 13.84 7.47 -22.14
CA ARG A 331 12.53 7.92 -22.64
C ARG A 331 11.56 6.75 -22.77
N THR A 332 12.05 5.61 -23.24
CA THR A 332 11.26 4.37 -23.32
C THR A 332 10.81 3.92 -21.93
N LEU A 333 11.70 3.96 -20.93
CA LEU A 333 11.34 3.63 -19.55
C LEU A 333 10.27 4.59 -19.01
N TYR A 334 10.42 5.89 -19.23
CA TYR A 334 9.43 6.90 -18.86
C TYR A 334 8.05 6.63 -19.50
N GLU A 335 8.00 6.35 -20.80
CA GLU A 335 6.76 6.00 -21.50
C GLU A 335 6.14 4.69 -20.97
N ALA A 336 6.95 3.66 -20.73
CA ALA A 336 6.49 2.40 -20.17
C ALA A 336 5.94 2.54 -18.73
N ARG A 337 6.49 3.48 -17.95
CA ARG A 337 6.00 3.83 -16.60
C ARG A 337 4.65 4.55 -16.69
N LEU A 338 4.52 5.56 -17.56
CA LEU A 338 3.25 6.21 -17.84
C LEU A 338 2.18 5.17 -18.21
N GLU A 339 2.46 4.30 -19.17
CA GLU A 339 1.51 3.25 -19.59
C GLU A 339 1.32 2.10 -18.59
N ARG A 340 1.99 2.16 -17.43
CA ARG A 340 1.93 1.15 -16.35
C ARG A 340 2.17 -0.27 -16.86
N LEU A 341 3.10 -0.46 -17.80
CA LEU A 341 3.28 -1.76 -18.47
C LEU A 341 3.58 -2.90 -17.48
N SER A 342 4.27 -2.61 -16.38
CA SER A 342 4.50 -3.60 -15.32
C SER A 342 3.22 -4.06 -14.63
N LEU A 343 2.26 -3.17 -14.39
CA LEU A 343 0.95 -3.54 -13.86
C LEU A 343 0.11 -4.28 -14.91
N CYS A 344 0.12 -3.83 -16.16
CA CYS A 344 -0.57 -4.52 -17.25
C CYS A 344 -0.05 -5.95 -17.43
N ALA A 345 1.27 -6.13 -17.38
CA ALA A 345 1.92 -7.44 -17.43
C ALA A 345 1.57 -8.27 -16.20
N TRP A 346 1.59 -7.69 -15.00
CA TRP A 346 1.16 -8.39 -13.80
C TRP A 346 -0.26 -8.88 -13.95
N LEU A 347 -1.23 -8.04 -14.36
CA LEU A 347 -2.63 -8.42 -14.53
C LEU A 347 -2.81 -9.58 -15.50
N LEU A 348 -2.00 -9.65 -16.55
CA LEU A 348 -2.02 -10.73 -17.54
C LEU A 348 -1.20 -11.96 -17.16
N ASP A 349 -0.39 -11.93 -16.09
CA ASP A 349 0.59 -12.98 -15.75
C ASP A 349 0.16 -14.44 -16.06
N PRO A 350 -1.04 -14.93 -15.66
CA PRO A 350 -1.52 -16.29 -15.95
C PRO A 350 -1.49 -16.69 -17.43
N VAL A 351 -1.62 -15.72 -18.33
CA VAL A 351 -1.71 -15.92 -19.78
C VAL A 351 -0.70 -15.09 -20.57
N LEU A 352 0.13 -14.29 -19.89
CA LEU A 352 1.07 -13.37 -20.53
C LEU A 352 2.19 -14.16 -21.23
N PRO A 353 2.36 -14.02 -22.55
CA PRO A 353 3.43 -14.69 -23.28
C PRO A 353 4.82 -14.31 -22.74
N SER A 354 5.74 -15.28 -22.69
CA SER A 354 7.12 -15.06 -22.23
C SER A 354 7.85 -13.98 -23.02
N ALA A 355 7.55 -13.83 -24.32
CA ALA A 355 8.09 -12.76 -25.15
C ALA A 355 7.73 -11.36 -24.64
N ALA A 356 6.50 -11.15 -24.17
CA ALA A 356 6.08 -9.88 -23.58
C ALA A 356 6.79 -9.62 -22.23
N ARG A 357 6.99 -10.66 -21.40
CA ARG A 357 7.77 -10.57 -20.16
C ARG A 357 9.23 -10.17 -20.44
N SER A 358 9.85 -10.77 -21.46
CA SER A 358 11.22 -10.46 -21.86
C SER A 358 11.37 -9.02 -22.34
N LEU A 359 10.40 -8.49 -23.09
CA LEU A 359 10.38 -7.07 -23.49
C LEU A 359 10.29 -6.14 -22.28
N LEU A 360 9.39 -6.44 -21.34
CA LEU A 360 9.30 -5.66 -20.12
C LEU A 360 10.59 -5.71 -19.29
N GLY A 361 11.23 -6.87 -19.19
CA GLY A 361 12.55 -7.01 -18.56
C GLY A 361 13.64 -6.18 -19.26
N LYS A 362 13.65 -6.16 -20.61
CA LYS A 362 14.55 -5.32 -21.42
C LYS A 362 14.33 -3.84 -21.10
N ILE A 363 13.07 -3.36 -21.15
CA ILE A 363 12.68 -1.98 -20.84
C ILE A 363 13.09 -1.60 -19.41
N ASN A 364 12.68 -2.38 -18.41
CA ASN A 364 12.95 -2.10 -16.99
C ASN A 364 14.46 -2.13 -16.65
N SER A 365 15.27 -2.82 -17.46
CA SER A 365 16.74 -2.83 -17.32
C SER A 365 17.45 -1.65 -17.99
N GLY A 366 16.71 -0.68 -18.55
CA GLY A 366 17.27 0.48 -19.25
C GLY A 366 17.86 0.14 -20.63
N LYS A 367 17.47 -1.00 -21.21
CA LYS A 367 17.95 -1.48 -22.51
C LYS A 367 16.87 -1.45 -23.59
N GLY A 368 15.67 -0.97 -23.24
CA GLY A 368 14.54 -0.89 -24.16
C GLY A 368 14.67 0.26 -25.16
N ASP A 369 13.90 0.17 -26.22
CA ASP A 369 13.67 1.25 -27.19
C ASP A 369 12.16 1.41 -27.44
N SER A 370 11.76 2.51 -28.07
CA SER A 370 10.34 2.85 -28.27
C SER A 370 9.56 1.80 -29.06
N SER A 371 10.24 0.97 -29.87
CA SER A 371 9.58 -0.12 -30.59
C SER A 371 9.19 -1.27 -29.67
N ASP A 372 9.86 -1.45 -28.52
CA ASP A 372 9.55 -2.51 -27.56
C ASP A 372 8.18 -2.31 -26.89
N ILE A 373 7.76 -1.07 -26.64
CA ILE A 373 6.42 -0.76 -26.10
C ILE A 373 5.35 -1.17 -27.11
N ALA A 374 5.52 -0.75 -28.38
CA ALA A 374 4.61 -1.14 -29.44
C ALA A 374 4.58 -2.67 -29.64
N GLN A 375 5.75 -3.32 -29.56
CA GLN A 375 5.85 -4.77 -29.68
C GLN A 375 5.19 -5.50 -28.50
N PHE A 376 5.34 -4.99 -27.27
CA PHE A 376 4.63 -5.52 -26.09
C PHE A 376 3.12 -5.51 -26.34
N TRP A 377 2.58 -4.38 -26.79
CA TRP A 377 1.16 -4.25 -27.07
C TRP A 377 0.67 -5.08 -28.26
N ASN A 378 1.50 -5.31 -29.26
CA ASN A 378 1.18 -6.20 -30.38
C ASN A 378 1.12 -7.66 -29.93
N ILE A 379 2.03 -8.10 -29.06
CA ILE A 379 2.00 -9.44 -28.48
C ILE A 379 0.77 -9.61 -27.59
N VAL A 380 0.49 -8.64 -26.73
CA VAL A 380 -0.68 -8.68 -25.84
C VAL A 380 -2.00 -8.66 -26.62
N ALA A 381 -2.08 -7.95 -27.74
CA ALA A 381 -3.27 -7.93 -28.58
C ALA A 381 -3.52 -9.24 -29.35
N ALA A 382 -2.51 -10.11 -29.47
CA ALA A 382 -2.70 -11.44 -30.03
C ALA A 382 -3.36 -12.34 -28.99
N ILE A 383 -4.56 -12.82 -29.29
CA ILE A 383 -5.34 -13.64 -28.35
C ILE A 383 -4.65 -15.01 -28.22
N PRO A 384 -4.20 -15.39 -27.01
CA PRO A 384 -3.55 -16.68 -26.81
C PRO A 384 -4.61 -17.80 -26.84
N PRO A 385 -4.20 -19.07 -26.96
CA PRO A 385 -5.13 -20.19 -26.83
C PRO A 385 -5.86 -20.14 -25.46
N PRO A 386 -7.06 -20.75 -25.37
CA PRO A 386 -7.78 -20.82 -24.10
C PRO A 386 -6.89 -21.37 -22.97
N PRO A 387 -6.86 -20.69 -21.81
CA PRO A 387 -6.01 -21.08 -20.71
C PRO A 387 -6.55 -22.32 -19.98
N SER A 388 -5.76 -22.87 -19.06
CA SER A 388 -6.30 -23.82 -18.08
C SER A 388 -7.37 -23.13 -17.21
N GLN A 389 -8.26 -23.93 -16.61
CA GLN A 389 -9.27 -23.41 -15.67
C GLN A 389 -8.64 -22.62 -14.53
N ASP A 390 -7.50 -23.07 -14.00
CA ASP A 390 -6.76 -22.38 -12.96
C ASP A 390 -6.26 -21.01 -13.42
N ALA A 391 -5.67 -20.93 -14.62
CA ALA A 391 -5.17 -19.67 -15.18
C ALA A 391 -6.32 -18.71 -15.51
N TRP A 392 -7.47 -19.20 -15.98
CA TRP A 392 -8.67 -18.39 -16.13
C TRP A 392 -9.15 -17.85 -14.78
N ALA A 393 -9.27 -18.70 -13.76
CA ALA A 393 -9.70 -18.29 -12.44
C ALA A 393 -8.78 -17.22 -11.83
N ARG A 394 -7.45 -17.37 -11.97
CA ARG A 394 -6.47 -16.35 -11.56
C ARG A 394 -6.67 -15.03 -12.30
N LEU A 395 -6.91 -15.07 -13.60
CA LEU A 395 -7.15 -13.88 -14.41
C LEU A 395 -8.48 -13.19 -14.03
N ALA A 396 -9.53 -13.97 -13.76
CA ALA A 396 -10.85 -13.46 -13.38
C ALA A 396 -10.83 -12.75 -12.02
N ARG A 397 -10.04 -13.22 -11.06
CA ARG A 397 -9.89 -12.53 -9.76
C ARG A 397 -9.32 -11.12 -9.91
N ARG A 398 -8.47 -10.90 -10.90
CA ARG A 398 -7.79 -9.62 -11.15
C ARG A 398 -8.68 -8.56 -11.80
N GLU A 399 -9.89 -8.94 -12.23
CA GLU A 399 -10.90 -8.00 -12.71
C GLU A 399 -11.19 -6.89 -11.68
N ASP A 400 -11.08 -7.20 -10.39
CA ASP A 400 -11.31 -6.25 -9.30
C ASP A 400 -10.31 -5.08 -9.32
N THR A 401 -9.11 -5.25 -9.90
CA THR A 401 -8.16 -4.13 -10.05
C THR A 401 -8.71 -3.02 -10.96
N PHE A 402 -9.61 -3.32 -11.91
CA PHE A 402 -10.28 -2.29 -12.72
C PHE A 402 -11.26 -1.44 -11.88
N ARG A 403 -11.75 -1.95 -10.74
CA ARG A 403 -12.65 -1.23 -9.83
C ARG A 403 -11.92 -0.21 -8.97
N ILE A 404 -10.73 -0.53 -8.44
CA ILE A 404 -10.01 0.37 -7.52
C ILE A 404 -9.67 1.72 -8.15
N VAL A 405 -9.35 1.73 -9.45
CA VAL A 405 -9.01 2.99 -10.13
C VAL A 405 -10.19 3.99 -10.07
N GLN A 406 -11.44 3.55 -9.81
CA GLN A 406 -12.63 4.42 -9.67
C GLN A 406 -12.63 5.27 -8.40
N TYR A 407 -11.82 4.93 -7.40
CA TYR A 407 -11.89 5.54 -6.06
C TYR A 407 -10.72 6.44 -5.72
N GLN A 408 -9.74 6.59 -6.62
CA GLN A 408 -8.77 7.68 -6.53
C GLN A 408 -9.43 8.96 -7.08
N ASP A 409 -9.49 9.99 -6.25
CA ASP A 409 -10.34 11.18 -6.40
C ASP A 409 -10.36 11.81 -7.80
N GLY A 410 -11.55 12.27 -8.22
CA GLY A 410 -11.73 13.12 -9.40
C GLY A 410 -12.12 12.43 -10.71
N ASP A 411 -12.47 11.13 -10.67
CA ASP A 411 -12.79 10.35 -11.87
C ASP A 411 -13.88 11.01 -12.76
N ARG A 412 -13.52 11.35 -14.01
CA ARG A 412 -14.43 11.98 -14.97
C ARG A 412 -15.52 10.99 -15.38
N ASN A 413 -16.75 11.46 -15.57
CA ASN A 413 -17.90 10.59 -15.92
C ASN A 413 -17.63 9.61 -17.09
N GLY A 414 -16.83 10.01 -18.08
CA GLY A 414 -16.47 9.16 -19.22
C GLY A 414 -15.63 7.93 -18.86
N GLU A 415 -14.69 8.08 -17.93
CA GLU A 415 -13.78 7.03 -17.47
C GLU A 415 -14.55 5.99 -16.62
N ARG A 416 -15.41 6.45 -15.70
CA ARG A 416 -16.35 5.58 -14.97
C ARG A 416 -17.20 4.72 -15.91
N MET A 417 -17.73 5.31 -16.99
CA MET A 417 -18.55 4.57 -17.97
C MET A 417 -17.73 3.60 -18.82
N ALA A 418 -16.48 3.90 -19.14
CA ALA A 418 -15.58 2.98 -19.84
C ALA A 418 -15.27 1.75 -18.95
N ARG A 419 -15.01 1.99 -17.66
CA ARG A 419 -14.74 0.96 -16.64
C ARG A 419 -15.93 0.02 -16.43
N ALA A 420 -17.12 0.59 -16.17
CA ALA A 420 -18.33 -0.20 -16.00
C ALA A 420 -18.63 -1.09 -17.23
N ARG A 421 -18.34 -0.61 -18.44
CA ARG A 421 -18.49 -1.39 -19.67
C ARG A 421 -17.54 -2.58 -19.73
N VAL A 422 -16.27 -2.39 -19.36
CA VAL A 422 -15.29 -3.47 -19.28
C VAL A 422 -15.72 -4.52 -18.26
N GLU A 423 -16.12 -4.13 -17.05
CA GLU A 423 -16.54 -5.07 -16.01
C GLU A 423 -17.76 -5.91 -16.41
N VAL A 424 -18.78 -5.26 -17.01
CA VAL A 424 -19.99 -5.95 -17.48
C VAL A 424 -19.64 -6.94 -18.60
N ALA A 425 -18.75 -6.54 -19.52
CA ALA A 425 -18.32 -7.41 -20.60
C ALA A 425 -17.51 -8.61 -20.10
N LEU A 426 -16.53 -8.39 -19.21
CA LEU A 426 -15.72 -9.46 -18.63
C LEU A 426 -16.59 -10.49 -17.91
N ARG A 427 -17.54 -10.04 -17.07
CA ARG A 427 -18.49 -10.93 -16.41
C ARG A 427 -19.32 -11.73 -17.41
N LYS A 428 -19.91 -11.06 -18.40
CA LYS A 428 -20.74 -11.70 -19.44
C LYS A 428 -19.99 -12.79 -20.19
N TYR A 429 -18.77 -12.51 -20.65
CA TYR A 429 -18.01 -13.47 -21.46
C TYR A 429 -17.41 -14.59 -20.62
N ARG A 430 -17.08 -14.32 -19.35
CA ARG A 430 -16.72 -15.37 -18.40
C ARG A 430 -17.87 -16.34 -18.13
N GLU A 431 -19.08 -15.83 -17.88
CA GLU A 431 -20.27 -16.66 -17.66
C GLU A 431 -20.66 -17.48 -18.90
N ALA A 432 -20.31 -17.01 -20.09
CA ALA A 432 -20.54 -17.68 -21.36
C ALA A 432 -19.41 -18.64 -21.79
N ASP A 433 -18.34 -18.77 -21.00
CA ASP A 433 -17.12 -19.53 -21.34
C ASP A 433 -16.51 -19.09 -22.70
N ASP A 434 -16.61 -17.79 -23.01
CA ASP A 434 -16.15 -17.18 -24.26
C ASP A 434 -14.78 -16.54 -24.08
N TRP A 435 -13.73 -17.37 -24.17
CA TRP A 435 -12.34 -16.94 -23.95
C TRP A 435 -11.92 -15.78 -24.87
N GLN A 436 -12.28 -15.86 -26.15
CA GLN A 436 -11.86 -14.89 -27.15
C GLN A 436 -12.35 -13.48 -26.80
N ASN A 437 -13.67 -13.34 -26.59
CA ASN A 437 -14.25 -12.05 -26.25
C ASN A 437 -13.87 -11.61 -24.83
N TYR A 438 -13.70 -12.55 -23.89
CA TYR A 438 -13.21 -12.24 -22.55
C TYR A 438 -11.83 -11.58 -22.61
N TYR A 439 -10.87 -12.21 -23.29
CA TYR A 439 -9.50 -11.70 -23.40
C TYR A 439 -9.44 -10.35 -24.12
N ASP A 440 -10.19 -10.18 -25.21
CA ASP A 440 -10.28 -8.91 -25.94
C ASP A 440 -10.76 -7.76 -25.05
N TRP A 441 -11.79 -8.00 -24.24
CA TRP A 441 -12.28 -7.01 -23.28
C TRP A 441 -11.31 -6.77 -22.12
N PHE A 442 -10.54 -7.79 -21.72
CA PHE A 442 -9.52 -7.65 -20.69
C PHE A 442 -8.40 -6.72 -21.18
N VAL A 443 -7.86 -6.98 -22.39
CA VAL A 443 -6.85 -6.11 -23.02
C VAL A 443 -7.39 -4.70 -23.27
N THR A 444 -8.66 -4.57 -23.66
CA THR A 444 -9.36 -3.28 -23.78
C THR A 444 -9.35 -2.53 -22.45
N GLY A 445 -9.63 -3.23 -21.34
CA GLY A 445 -9.53 -2.69 -19.99
C GLY A 445 -8.12 -2.20 -19.68
N LEU A 446 -7.10 -3.02 -19.96
CA LEU A 446 -5.70 -2.63 -19.72
C LEU A 446 -5.34 -1.33 -20.46
N ARG A 447 -5.66 -1.23 -21.75
CA ARG A 447 -5.33 -0.04 -22.54
C ARG A 447 -6.12 1.19 -22.11
N ASN A 448 -7.44 1.06 -21.95
CA ASN A 448 -8.33 2.21 -21.81
C ASN A 448 -8.56 2.64 -20.35
N ILE A 449 -8.20 1.80 -19.38
CA ILE A 449 -8.40 2.08 -17.96
C ILE A 449 -7.07 2.18 -17.23
N ILE A 450 -6.16 1.25 -17.46
CA ILE A 450 -4.89 1.18 -16.71
C ILE A 450 -3.83 2.06 -17.36
N ALA A 451 -3.53 1.83 -18.64
CA ALA A 451 -2.50 2.56 -19.38
C ALA A 451 -2.90 4.00 -19.71
N ALA A 452 -4.19 4.24 -20.01
CA ALA A 452 -4.72 5.59 -20.30
C ALA A 452 -4.74 6.54 -19.10
N TRP A 453 -4.50 6.03 -17.88
CA TRP A 453 -4.41 6.83 -16.66
C TRP A 453 -2.98 7.32 -16.36
N GLY A 454 -2.04 6.95 -17.25
CA GLY A 454 -0.66 7.37 -17.29
C GLY A 454 -0.44 8.80 -17.69
#